data_AF-A0AB73NKK0-F1
#
_entry.id   AF-A0AB73NKK0-F1
#
_cell.length_a   1.000
_cell.length_b   1.000
_cell.length_c   1.000
_cell.angle_alpha   90.00
_cell.angle_beta   90.00
_cell.angle_gamma   90.00
#
_symmetry.space_group_name_H-M   'P 1'
#
loop_
_entity.id
_entity.type
_entity.pdbx_description
1 polymer ?
#
loop_
_entity_poly.entity_id
_entity_poly.type
_entity_poly.pdbx_seq_one_letter_code
_entity_poly.pdbx_strand_id
1 'polypeptide(L)'
;MDSLSTEMILAMCGLYVVGKVLKEIPKFPNWGIPLILTVISCICTPLLFGGYNVFNFFVAIVAVGITVYGDQLWKQTTYGIKELDKGDDEK
;
A
#
# COMPACT_ATOMS: atom_id res chain seq x y z
N MET A 1 -20.31 -11.08 -4.67
CA MET A 1 -19.23 -10.14 -5.06
C MET A 1 -18.99 -9.10 -3.98
N ASP A 2 -20.00 -8.70 -3.21
CA ASP A 2 -19.87 -7.66 -2.18
C ASP A 2 -18.82 -7.98 -1.10
N SER A 3 -18.78 -9.23 -0.59
CA SER A 3 -17.82 -9.62 0.46
C SER A 3 -16.36 -9.47 0.04
N LEU A 4 -16.01 -9.86 -1.20
CA LEU A 4 -14.65 -9.75 -1.73
C LEU A 4 -14.20 -8.28 -1.79
N SER A 5 -15.07 -7.40 -2.30
CA SER A 5 -14.78 -5.97 -2.38
C SER A 5 -14.56 -5.36 -1.00
N THR A 6 -15.38 -5.75 -0.01
CA THR A 6 -15.23 -5.28 1.38
C THR A 6 -13.92 -5.75 2.01
N GLU A 7 -13.57 -7.02 1.89
CA GLU A 7 -12.32 -7.58 2.44
C GLU A 7 -11.09 -6.90 1.84
N MET A 8 -11.08 -6.69 0.52
CA MET A 8 -10.00 -5.98 -0.16
C MET A 8 -9.86 -4.53 0.32
N ILE A 9 -10.96 -3.78 0.39
CA ILE A 9 -10.92 -2.38 0.86
C ILE A 9 -10.41 -2.30 2.29
N LEU A 10 -10.88 -3.18 3.18
CA LEU A 10 -10.41 -3.25 4.56
C LEU A 10 -8.92 -3.58 4.64
N ALA A 11 -8.45 -4.58 3.88
CA ALA A 11 -7.04 -4.95 3.81
C ALA A 11 -6.18 -3.78 3.30
N MET A 12 -6.63 -3.12 2.22
CA MET A 12 -5.92 -2.00 1.62
C MET A 12 -5.80 -0.82 2.58
N CYS A 13 -6.90 -0.43 3.23
CA CYS A 13 -6.91 0.64 4.23
C CYS A 13 -6.02 0.31 5.42
N GLY A 14 -6.09 -0.91 5.95
CA GLY A 14 -5.24 -1.37 7.05
C GLY A 14 -3.76 -1.31 6.69
N LEU A 15 -3.39 -1.87 5.53
CA LEU A 15 -2.02 -1.86 5.03
C LEU A 15 -1.52 -0.43 4.75
N TYR A 16 -2.38 0.47 4.29
CA TYR A 16 -2.00 1.86 4.07
C TYR A 16 -1.64 2.56 5.38
N VAL A 17 -2.47 2.38 6.43
CA VAL A 17 -2.21 2.94 7.76
C VAL A 17 -0.90 2.38 8.34
N VAL A 18 -0.70 1.06 8.27
CA VAL A 18 0.56 0.43 8.71
C VAL A 18 1.75 0.98 7.92
N GLY A 19 1.62 1.12 6.60
CA GLY A 19 2.66 1.68 5.75
C GLY A 19 2.99 3.13 6.07
N LYS A 20 2.00 3.94 6.47
CA LYS A 20 2.20 5.32 6.92
C LYS A 20 2.91 5.35 8.27
N VAL A 21 2.52 4.51 9.22
CA VAL A 21 3.21 4.38 10.51
C VAL A 21 4.68 3.98 10.32
N LEU A 22 4.96 3.01 9.43
CA LEU A 22 6.34 2.59 9.12
C LEU A 22 7.18 3.73 8.52
N LYS A 23 6.57 4.65 7.76
CA LYS A 23 7.28 5.82 7.20
C LYS A 23 7.69 6.85 8.23
N GLU A 24 6.93 6.99 9.32
CA GLU A 24 7.23 7.96 10.38
C GLU A 24 8.41 7.50 11.26
N ILE A 25 8.85 6.24 11.14
CA ILE A 25 9.98 5.71 11.90
C ILE A 25 11.29 6.30 11.32
N PRO A 26 12.06 7.10 12.09
CA PRO A 26 13.17 7.91 11.56
C PRO A 26 14.35 7.11 10.99
N LYS A 27 14.45 5.80 11.31
CA LYS A 27 15.51 4.91 10.82
C LYS A 27 15.02 3.91 9.77
N PHE A 28 13.77 4.00 9.32
CA PHE A 28 13.19 2.98 8.46
C PHE A 28 13.38 3.33 6.96
N PRO A 29 14.04 2.48 6.16
CA PRO A 29 14.31 2.78 4.76
C PRO A 29 13.04 2.66 3.91
N ASN A 30 12.82 3.60 2.99
CA ASN A 30 11.65 3.60 2.11
C ASN A 30 11.53 2.34 1.24
N TRP A 31 12.64 1.75 0.83
CA TRP A 31 12.66 0.49 0.07
C TRP A 31 12.27 -0.74 0.90
N GLY A 32 12.37 -0.66 2.24
CA GLY A 32 11.93 -1.72 3.13
C GLY A 32 10.42 -1.77 3.34
N ILE A 33 9.70 -0.67 3.05
CA ILE A 33 8.26 -0.57 3.29
C ILE A 33 7.47 -1.58 2.44
N PRO A 34 7.68 -1.69 1.11
CA PRO A 34 7.02 -2.70 0.30
C PRO A 34 7.26 -4.14 0.80
N LEU A 35 8.49 -4.45 1.24
CA LEU A 35 8.85 -5.80 1.68
C LEU A 35 8.13 -6.16 2.98
N ILE A 36 8.19 -5.28 3.98
CA ILE A 36 7.51 -5.51 5.27
C ILE A 36 6.00 -5.54 5.08
N LEU A 37 5.42 -4.64 4.30
CA LEU A 37 3.97 -4.66 4.03
C LEU A 37 3.54 -5.93 3.32
N THR A 38 4.35 -6.47 2.42
CA THR A 38 4.05 -7.74 1.74
C THR A 38 4.02 -8.89 2.73
N VAL A 39 5.03 -8.97 3.61
CA VAL A 39 5.07 -10.00 4.66
C VAL A 39 3.88 -9.88 5.61
N ILE A 40 3.59 -8.66 6.07
CA ILE A 40 2.44 -8.39 6.95
C ILE A 40 1.14 -8.76 6.25
N SER A 41 0.95 -8.38 4.99
CA SER A 41 -0.29 -8.70 4.26
C SER A 41 -0.47 -10.20 4.10
N CYS A 42 0.55 -10.92 3.63
CA CYS A 42 0.48 -12.37 3.42
C CYS A 42 0.24 -13.15 4.72
N ILE A 43 0.54 -12.56 5.88
CA ILE A 43 0.28 -13.17 7.18
C ILE A 43 -1.06 -12.75 7.77
N CYS A 44 -1.28 -11.46 7.92
CA CYS A 44 -2.45 -10.92 8.61
C CYS A 44 -3.73 -11.03 7.78
N THR A 45 -3.68 -10.78 6.48
CA THR A 45 -4.90 -10.76 5.64
C THR A 45 -5.60 -12.12 5.63
N PRO A 46 -4.93 -13.27 5.38
CA PRO A 46 -5.61 -14.56 5.42
C PRO A 46 -6.08 -14.95 6.82
N LEU A 47 -5.35 -14.56 7.87
CA LEU A 47 -5.76 -14.83 9.26
C LEU A 47 -7.03 -14.08 9.65
N LEU A 48 -7.23 -12.86 9.15
CA LEU A 48 -8.39 -12.02 9.49
C LEU A 48 -9.66 -12.42 8.74
N PHE A 49 -9.55 -12.98 7.54
CA PHE A 49 -10.69 -13.25 6.64
C PHE A 49 -11.08 -14.74 6.56
N GLY A 50 -10.88 -15.49 7.64
CA GLY A 50 -11.38 -16.88 7.75
C GLY A 50 -10.37 -17.97 7.38
N GLY A 51 -9.07 -17.65 7.38
CA GLY A 51 -7.98 -18.63 7.36
C GLY A 51 -7.15 -18.66 6.07
N TYR A 52 -6.11 -19.49 6.10
CA TYR A 52 -5.20 -19.69 4.98
C TYR A 52 -5.80 -20.61 3.91
N ASN A 53 -6.62 -20.02 3.05
CA ASN A 53 -7.02 -20.63 1.79
C ASN A 53 -6.38 -19.87 0.61
N VAL A 54 -6.43 -20.48 -0.57
CA VAL A 54 -5.82 -19.91 -1.79
C VAL A 54 -6.44 -18.54 -2.11
N PHE A 55 -7.75 -18.40 -1.95
CA PHE A 55 -8.47 -17.16 -2.25
C PHE A 55 -7.98 -15.98 -1.40
N ASN A 56 -7.98 -16.12 -0.08
CA ASN A 56 -7.53 -15.12 0.88
C ASN A 56 -6.05 -14.77 0.71
N PHE A 57 -5.24 -15.74 0.29
CA PHE A 57 -3.83 -15.48 -0.04
C PHE A 57 -3.68 -14.58 -1.27
N PHE A 58 -4.49 -14.79 -2.32
CA PHE A 58 -4.51 -13.88 -3.46
C PHE A 58 -5.07 -12.50 -3.09
N VAL A 59 -6.11 -12.43 -2.27
CA VAL A 59 -6.62 -11.16 -1.73
C VAL A 59 -5.52 -10.40 -1.01
N ALA A 60 -4.68 -11.08 -0.21
CA ALA A 60 -3.53 -10.48 0.46
C ALA A 60 -2.51 -9.88 -0.51
N ILE A 61 -2.14 -10.62 -1.57
CA ILE A 61 -1.17 -10.17 -2.57
C ILE A 61 -1.71 -8.98 -3.36
N VAL A 62 -2.96 -9.06 -3.81
CA VAL A 62 -3.58 -7.99 -4.61
C VAL A 62 -3.75 -6.74 -3.76
N ALA A 63 -4.23 -6.86 -2.51
CA ALA A 63 -4.42 -5.73 -1.62
C ALA A 63 -3.10 -4.99 -1.34
N VAL A 64 -2.01 -5.71 -1.03
CA VAL A 64 -0.72 -5.05 -0.78
C VAL A 64 -0.14 -4.42 -2.03
N GLY A 65 -0.30 -5.06 -3.20
CA GLY A 65 0.13 -4.51 -4.48
C GLY A 65 -0.55 -3.18 -4.77
N ILE A 66 -1.89 -3.13 -4.68
CA ILE A 66 -2.63 -1.89 -4.94
C ILE A 66 -2.25 -0.82 -3.92
N THR A 67 -2.12 -1.14 -2.64
CA THR A 67 -1.72 -0.17 -1.60
C THR A 67 -0.33 0.41 -1.86
N VAL A 68 0.65 -0.43 -2.17
CA VAL A 68 2.05 0.00 -2.37
C VAL A 68 2.23 0.77 -3.67
N TYR A 69 1.70 0.26 -4.78
CA TYR A 69 1.81 0.93 -6.08
C TYR A 69 0.92 2.17 -6.14
N GLY A 70 -0.23 2.18 -5.49
CA GLY A 70 -1.08 3.36 -5.34
C GLY A 70 -0.37 4.51 -4.63
N ASP A 71 0.33 4.23 -3.52
CA ASP A 71 1.15 5.24 -2.82
C ASP A 71 2.30 5.75 -3.69
N GLN A 72 2.93 4.88 -4.48
CA GLN A 72 4.00 5.27 -5.39
C GLN A 72 3.49 6.16 -6.54
N LEU A 73 2.37 5.79 -7.17
CA LEU A 73 1.74 6.59 -8.22
C LEU A 73 1.37 7.97 -7.70
N TRP A 74 0.73 8.05 -6.52
CA TRP A 74 0.37 9.34 -5.90
C TRP A 74 1.59 10.25 -5.72
N LYS A 75 2.70 9.70 -5.23
CA LYS A 75 3.95 10.45 -5.08
C LYS A 75 4.48 10.90 -6.43
N GLN A 76 4.57 10.01 -7.42
CA GLN A 76 5.08 10.35 -8.75
C GLN A 76 4.28 11.49 -9.39
N THR A 77 2.95 11.43 -9.32
CA THR A 77 2.08 12.51 -9.81
C THR A 77 2.33 13.82 -9.06
N THR A 78 2.42 13.77 -7.72
CA THR A 78 2.67 14.98 -6.91
C THR A 78 4.03 15.61 -7.21
N TYR A 79 5.07 14.80 -7.42
CA TYR A 79 6.39 15.31 -7.81
C TYR A 79 6.36 15.92 -9.20
N GLY A 80 5.72 15.27 -10.18
CA GLY A 80 5.60 15.80 -11.54
C GLY A 80 4.88 17.15 -11.58
N ILE A 81 3.80 17.33 -10.81
CA ILE A 81 3.09 18.62 -10.75
C ILE A 81 3.98 19.73 -10.17
N LYS A 82 4.75 19.45 -9.11
CA LYS A 82 5.66 20.43 -8.50
C LYS A 82 6.83 20.82 -9.40
N GLU A 83 7.30 19.89 -10.22
CA GLU A 83 8.37 20.15 -11.20
C GLU A 83 7.89 21.09 -12.30
N LEU A 84 6.63 20.93 -12.75
CA LEU A 84 6.01 21.81 -13.75
C LEU A 84 5.82 23.24 -13.23
N ASP A 85 5.35 23.39 -11.98
CA ASP A 85 5.13 24.68 -11.31
C ASP A 85 6.43 25.50 -11.21
N LYS A 86 7.54 24.86 -10.80
CA LYS A 86 8.86 25.51 -10.76
C LYS A 86 9.39 25.95 -12.12
N GLY A 87 9.01 25.24 -13.19
CA GLY A 87 9.43 25.56 -14.56
C GLY A 87 8.76 26.82 -15.12
N ASP A 88 7.63 27.26 -14.54
CA ASP A 88 6.95 28.51 -14.87
C ASP A 88 7.48 29.69 -14.03
N ASP A 89 7.97 29.47 -12.80
CA ASP A 89 8.57 30.52 -11.96
C ASP A 89 10.01 30.91 -12.40
N GLU A 90 10.73 30.04 -13.11
CA GLU A 90 12.10 30.29 -13.63
C GLU A 90 12.13 30.85 -15.07
N LYS A 91 10.98 31.15 -15.68
CA LYS A 91 10.87 31.75 -17.03
C LYS A 91 10.34 33.17 -17.01
#